data_AF-A0A7W7Z3Q7-F1
#
_entry.id   AF-A0A7W7Z3Q7-F1
#
_cell.length_a   1.000
_cell.length_b   1.000
_cell.length_c   1.000
_cell.angle_alpha   90.00
_cell.angle_beta   90.00
_cell.angle_gamma   90.00
#
_symmetry.space_group_name_H-M   'P 1'
#
loop_
_entity.id
_entity.type
_entity.pdbx_description
1 polymer ?
#
loop_
_entity_poly.entity_id
_entity_poly.type
_entity_poly.pdbx_seq_one_letter_code
_entity_poly.pdbx_strand_id
1 'polypeptide(L)'
;MKVKVAKWGNSLGIRLPSAAADSVGATAGSELDLTIENGELRLRSIRKTSAQLLEEMLDEMERLGPEQQSETVDWGPDRGSEIIDDDYSRGILVEGPDGAPVRADSLPTRHPKKRDETS
;
A
#
# COMPACT_ATOMS: atom_id res chain seq x y z
N MET A 1 -32.32 30.56 4.02
CA MET A 1 -31.37 31.66 3.72
C MET A 1 -31.69 32.19 2.33
N LYS A 2 -31.53 33.50 2.07
CA LYS A 2 -31.72 34.07 0.72
C LYS A 2 -30.38 34.54 0.19
N VAL A 3 -30.03 34.17 -1.03
CA VAL A 3 -28.83 34.63 -1.73
C VAL A 3 -29.23 35.45 -2.95
N LYS A 4 -28.32 36.32 -3.42
CA LYS A 4 -28.52 37.11 -4.64
C LYS A 4 -27.59 36.61 -5.73
N VAL A 5 -28.10 36.58 -6.94
CA VAL A 5 -27.31 36.38 -8.16
C VAL A 5 -26.68 37.72 -8.55
N ALA A 6 -25.40 37.70 -8.91
CA ALA A 6 -24.66 38.88 -9.36
C ALA A 6 -23.85 38.54 -10.62
N LYS A 7 -23.48 39.56 -11.40
CA LYS A 7 -22.60 39.39 -12.56
C LYS A 7 -21.14 39.36 -12.11
N TRP A 8 -20.42 38.30 -12.46
CA TRP A 8 -18.97 38.14 -12.28
C TRP A 8 -18.32 37.93 -13.66
N GLY A 9 -17.69 38.97 -14.18
CA GLY A 9 -17.18 38.95 -15.56
C GLY A 9 -18.31 38.76 -16.58
N ASN A 10 -18.18 37.74 -17.43
CA ASN A 10 -19.19 37.40 -18.44
C ASN A 10 -20.29 36.45 -17.93
N SER A 11 -20.22 36.02 -16.68
CA SER A 11 -21.11 35.01 -16.11
C SER A 11 -21.89 35.54 -14.91
N LEU A 12 -22.90 34.77 -14.49
CA LEU A 12 -23.60 34.98 -13.23
C LEU A 12 -22.98 34.12 -12.13
N GLY A 13 -22.96 34.66 -10.92
CA GLY A 13 -22.46 33.98 -9.73
C GLY A 13 -23.37 34.20 -8.52
N ILE A 14 -23.32 33.27 -7.58
CA ILE A 14 -23.95 33.36 -6.27
C ILE A 14 -22.88 33.38 -5.20
N ARG A 15 -23.03 34.26 -4.20
CA ARG A 15 -22.20 34.17 -3.00
C ARG A 15 -22.75 33.05 -2.13
N LEU A 16 -21.91 32.05 -1.85
CA LEU A 16 -22.20 31.02 -0.87
C LEU A 16 -21.89 31.56 0.53
N PRO A 17 -22.85 31.63 1.46
CA PRO A 17 -22.55 31.89 2.87
C PRO A 17 -21.62 30.82 3.43
N SER A 18 -20.77 31.16 4.40
CA SER A 18 -19.80 30.21 5.00
C SER A 18 -20.46 28.92 5.48
N ALA A 19 -21.55 29.02 6.24
CA ALA A 19 -22.30 27.85 6.71
C ALA A 19 -22.78 26.92 5.58
N ALA A 20 -23.13 27.47 4.41
CA ALA A 20 -23.51 26.67 3.26
C ALA A 20 -22.29 26.02 2.60
N ALA A 21 -21.18 26.76 2.46
CA ALA A 21 -19.92 26.23 1.92
C ALA A 21 -19.39 25.08 2.78
N ASP A 22 -19.36 25.26 4.11
CA ASP A 22 -18.91 24.25 5.06
C ASP A 22 -19.77 22.98 4.98
N SER A 23 -21.10 23.14 4.83
CA SER A 23 -22.03 22.00 4.75
C SER A 23 -21.79 21.09 3.54
N VAL A 24 -21.26 21.64 2.45
CA VAL A 24 -20.90 20.88 1.24
C VAL A 24 -19.39 20.65 1.11
N GLY A 25 -18.59 21.04 2.13
CA GLY A 25 -17.14 20.93 2.11
C GLY A 25 -16.45 21.74 1.01
N ALA A 26 -17.07 22.83 0.55
CA ALA A 26 -16.51 23.68 -0.48
C ALA A 26 -15.54 24.72 0.11
N THR A 27 -14.36 24.82 -0.50
CA THR A 27 -13.37 25.87 -0.20
C THR A 27 -13.09 26.71 -1.44
N ALA A 28 -12.33 27.79 -1.30
CA ALA A 28 -11.94 28.59 -2.46
C ALA A 28 -11.14 27.74 -3.46
N GLY A 29 -11.60 27.67 -4.71
CA GLY A 29 -11.01 26.84 -5.75
C GLY A 29 -11.56 25.41 -5.84
N SER A 30 -12.45 24.99 -4.93
CA SER A 30 -13.12 23.69 -5.04
C SER A 30 -14.09 23.65 -6.22
N GLU A 31 -14.10 22.54 -6.94
CA GLU A 31 -15.10 22.24 -7.96
C GLU A 31 -16.31 21.55 -7.34
N LEU A 32 -17.51 21.92 -7.81
CA LEU A 32 -18.78 21.33 -7.39
C LEU A 32 -19.54 20.87 -8.63
N ASP A 33 -20.23 19.73 -8.50
CA ASP A 33 -21.19 19.27 -9.48
C ASP A 33 -22.47 20.09 -9.37
N LEU A 34 -22.89 20.72 -10.48
CA LEU A 34 -24.11 21.51 -10.58
C LEU A 34 -25.11 20.75 -11.45
N THR A 35 -26.22 20.32 -10.84
CA THR A 35 -27.35 19.72 -11.56
C THR A 35 -28.58 20.60 -11.48
N ILE A 36 -29.39 20.58 -12.54
CA ILE A 36 -30.67 21.29 -12.62
C ILE A 36 -31.77 20.23 -12.75
N GLU A 37 -32.59 20.09 -11.72
CA GLU A 37 -33.69 19.14 -11.69
C GLU A 37 -34.94 19.82 -11.11
N ASN A 38 -36.09 19.68 -11.77
CA ASN A 38 -37.37 20.24 -11.31
C ASN A 38 -37.35 21.76 -11.03
N GLY A 39 -36.52 22.52 -11.75
CA GLY A 39 -36.35 23.96 -11.54
C GLY A 39 -35.49 24.31 -10.31
N GLU A 40 -34.87 23.33 -9.66
CA GLU A 40 -33.93 23.51 -8.56
C GLU A 40 -32.49 23.43 -9.06
N LEU A 41 -31.62 24.26 -8.49
CA LEU A 41 -30.17 24.16 -8.64
C LEU A 41 -29.62 23.35 -7.46
N ARG A 42 -28.99 22.21 -7.75
CA ARG A 42 -28.34 21.36 -6.75
C ARG A 42 -26.84 21.41 -6.95
N LEU A 43 -26.14 21.78 -5.89
CA LEU A 43 -24.68 21.78 -5.82
C LEU A 43 -24.22 20.63 -4.93
N ARG A 44 -23.29 19.82 -5.42
CA ARG A 44 -22.72 18.69 -4.67
C ARG A 44 -21.21 18.70 -4.75
N SER A 45 -20.56 18.28 -3.65
CA SER A 45 -19.12 18.03 -3.65
C SER A 45 -18.78 16.91 -4.63
N ILE A 46 -17.80 17.14 -5.50
CA ILE A 46 -17.26 16.10 -6.36
C ILE A 46 -16.38 15.21 -5.49
N ARG A 47 -16.90 14.03 -5.13
CA ARG A 47 -16.10 12.97 -4.52
C ARG A 47 -15.81 11.92 -5.58
N LYS A 48 -14.56 11.88 -6.03
CA LYS A 48 -14.09 10.80 -6.90
C LYS A 48 -14.02 9.51 -6.09
N THR A 49 -14.52 8.43 -6.66
CA THR A 49 -14.32 7.10 -6.10
C THR A 49 -12.84 6.71 -6.20
N SER A 50 -12.39 5.75 -5.39
CA SER A 50 -11.03 5.20 -5.51
C SER A 50 -10.74 4.67 -6.91
N ALA A 51 -11.74 4.10 -7.59
CA ALA A 51 -11.63 3.63 -8.96
C ALA A 51 -11.38 4.78 -9.95
N GLN A 52 -12.14 5.88 -9.86
CA GLN A 52 -11.95 7.06 -10.72
C GLN A 52 -10.60 7.74 -10.48
N LEU A 53 -10.16 7.82 -9.21
CA LEU A 53 -8.83 8.35 -8.89
C LEU A 53 -7.72 7.49 -9.46
N LEU A 54 -7.87 6.16 -9.39
CA LEU A 54 -6.90 5.23 -9.98
C LEU A 54 -6.84 5.39 -11.50
N GLU A 55 -7.98 5.50 -12.17
CA GLU A 55 -8.06 5.73 -13.62
C GLU A 55 -7.32 7.03 -14.02
N GLU A 56 -7.57 8.13 -13.32
CA GLU A 56 -6.86 9.40 -13.56
C GLU A 56 -5.34 9.30 -13.31
N MET A 57 -4.92 8.54 -12.30
CA MET A 57 -3.50 8.30 -12.03
C MET A 57 -2.85 7.50 -13.17
N LEU A 58 -3.54 6.48 -13.70
CA LEU A 58 -3.04 5.69 -14.83
C LEU A 58 -2.94 6.53 -16.10
N ASP A 59 -3.96 7.35 -16.39
CA ASP A 59 -3.96 8.27 -17.53
C ASP A 59 -2.80 9.29 -17.43
N GLU A 60 -2.54 9.84 -16.24
CA GLU A 60 -1.41 10.74 -16.02
C GLU A 60 -0.06 10.05 -16.15
N MET A 61 0.07 8.79 -15.69
CA MET A 61 1.28 7.99 -15.91
C MET A 61 1.53 7.72 -17.40
N GLU A 62 0.49 7.44 -18.18
CA GLU A 62 0.59 7.30 -19.64
C GLU A 62 0.99 8.62 -20.30
N ARG A 63 0.38 9.73 -19.90
CA ARG A 63 0.67 11.07 -20.42
C ARG A 63 2.11 11.54 -20.15
N LEU A 64 2.64 11.25 -18.96
CA LEU A 64 4.01 11.60 -18.58
C LEU A 64 5.07 10.69 -19.24
N GLY A 65 4.65 9.52 -19.70
CA GLY A 65 5.49 8.59 -20.45
C GLY A 65 6.21 7.56 -19.57
N PRO A 66 7.01 6.68 -20.20
CA PRO A 66 7.54 5.46 -19.59
C PRO A 66 8.50 5.70 -18.42
N GLU A 67 9.10 6.89 -18.32
CA GLU A 67 10.00 7.25 -17.21
C GLU A 67 9.28 7.31 -15.85
N GLN A 68 7.95 7.50 -15.85
CA GLN A 68 7.14 7.50 -14.63
C GLN A 68 6.55 6.12 -14.30
N GLN A 69 6.80 5.11 -15.14
CA GLN A 69 6.40 3.74 -14.86
C GLN A 69 7.51 3.05 -14.07
N SER A 70 7.22 2.71 -12.81
CA SER A 70 8.15 1.94 -11.98
C SER A 70 8.38 0.55 -12.59
N GLU A 71 9.64 0.13 -12.64
CA GLU A 71 9.98 -1.24 -13.04
C GLU A 71 9.43 -2.26 -12.04
N THR A 72 9.11 -3.45 -12.54
CA THR A 72 8.74 -4.58 -11.68
C THR A 72 9.94 -4.99 -10.85
N VAL A 73 9.78 -4.99 -9.53
CA VAL A 73 10.81 -5.47 -8.60
C VAL A 73 10.61 -6.97 -8.38
N ASP A 74 11.65 -7.76 -8.66
CA ASP A 74 11.73 -9.15 -8.22
C ASP A 74 12.11 -9.17 -6.73
N TRP A 75 11.15 -9.51 -5.88
CA TRP A 75 11.34 -9.61 -4.43
C TRP A 75 12.03 -10.91 -4.00
N GLY A 76 12.39 -11.76 -4.97
CA GLY A 76 12.98 -13.06 -4.73
C GLY A 76 11.93 -14.14 -4.43
N PRO A 77 12.39 -15.36 -4.11
CA PRO A 77 11.50 -16.47 -3.79
C PRO A 77 10.73 -16.21 -2.48
N ASP A 78 9.60 -16.90 -2.31
CA ASP A 78 8.83 -16.89 -1.06
C ASP A 78 9.71 -17.35 0.11
N ARG A 79 9.98 -16.42 1.04
CA ARG A 79 10.87 -16.61 2.21
C ARG A 79 10.14 -16.07 3.43
N GLY A 80 9.53 -16.95 4.21
CA GLY A 80 8.97 -16.59 5.51
C GLY A 80 10.06 -16.37 6.56
N SER A 81 9.69 -15.75 7.69
CA SER A 81 10.62 -15.46 8.80
C SER A 81 11.12 -16.71 9.54
N GLU A 82 10.56 -17.89 9.24
CA GLU A 82 10.99 -19.19 9.78
C GLU A 82 12.30 -19.69 9.18
N ILE A 83 12.72 -19.18 8.02
CA ILE A 83 13.97 -19.59 7.39
C ILE A 83 15.10 -18.75 7.97
N ILE A 84 15.69 -19.25 9.06
CA ILE A 84 16.90 -18.69 9.68
C ILE A 84 18.11 -19.19 8.86
N ASP A 85 18.84 -18.31 8.17
CA ASP A 85 20.10 -18.67 7.50
C ASP A 85 21.29 -18.39 8.44
N ASP A 86 21.55 -19.35 9.34
CA ASP A 86 22.67 -19.31 10.28
C ASP A 86 23.50 -20.61 10.25
N ASP A 87 24.56 -20.65 11.06
CA ASP A 87 25.48 -21.79 11.11
C ASP A 87 24.80 -23.09 11.59
N TYR A 88 23.69 -23.01 12.33
CA TYR A 88 22.90 -24.18 12.72
C TYR A 88 22.10 -24.72 11.53
N SER A 89 21.40 -23.84 10.80
CA SER A 89 20.64 -24.21 9.60
C SER A 89 21.52 -24.75 8.48
N ARG A 90 22.79 -24.32 8.40
CA ARG A 90 23.79 -24.84 7.46
C ARG A 90 24.45 -26.14 7.91
N GLY A 91 24.14 -26.63 9.11
CA GLY A 91 24.79 -27.81 9.71
C GLY A 91 26.27 -27.61 10.04
N ILE A 92 26.74 -26.36 10.10
CA ILE A 92 28.11 -26.01 10.52
C ILE A 92 28.22 -26.18 12.03
N LEU A 93 27.18 -25.79 12.78
CA LEU A 93 27.04 -26.01 14.21
C LEU A 93 25.99 -27.09 14.48
N VAL A 94 26.30 -27.95 15.45
CA VAL A 94 25.39 -28.98 15.97
C VAL A 94 25.37 -28.92 17.49
N GLU A 95 24.33 -29.51 18.10
CA GLU A 95 24.20 -29.59 19.55
C GLU A 95 25.25 -30.57 20.12
N GLY A 96 26.14 -30.05 20.96
CA GLY A 96 27.17 -30.83 21.64
C GLY A 96 26.61 -31.65 22.82
N PRO A 97 27.43 -32.52 23.45
CA PRO A 97 27.01 -33.38 24.55
C PRO A 97 26.39 -32.63 25.74
N ASP A 98 26.85 -31.39 25.96
CA ASP A 98 26.43 -30.53 27.06
C ASP A 98 25.37 -29.49 26.62
N GLY A 99 24.80 -29.66 25.42
CA GLY A 99 23.83 -28.73 24.83
C GLY A 99 24.44 -27.45 24.21
N ALA A 100 25.75 -27.24 24.35
CA ALA A 100 26.44 -26.10 23.76
C ALA A 100 26.70 -26.31 22.24
N PRO A 101 26.66 -25.26 21.40
CA PRO A 101 27.05 -25.35 20.00
C PRO A 101 28.49 -25.82 19.85
N VAL A 102 28.69 -26.85 19.04
CA VAL A 102 30.01 -27.30 18.59
C VAL A 102 30.02 -27.40 17.07
N ARG A 103 31.18 -27.20 16.44
CA ARG A 103 31.28 -27.40 15.00
C ARG A 103 31.16 -28.89 14.66
N ALA A 104 30.40 -29.21 13.62
CA ALA A 104 30.15 -30.59 13.21
C ALA A 104 31.44 -31.38 12.90
N ASP A 105 32.46 -30.71 12.35
CA ASP A 105 33.77 -31.28 12.03
C ASP A 105 34.66 -31.56 13.26
N SER A 106 34.33 -30.97 14.41
CA SER A 106 35.08 -31.13 15.66
C SER A 106 34.63 -32.33 16.50
N LEU A 107 33.50 -32.96 16.16
CA LEU A 107 32.98 -34.12 16.90
C LEU A 107 33.70 -35.42 16.50
N PRO A 108 34.15 -36.23 17.48
CA PRO A 108 34.80 -37.50 17.18
C PRO A 108 33.82 -38.47 16.52
N THR A 109 34.25 -39.11 15.43
CA THR A 109 33.43 -40.06 14.66
C THR A 109 33.09 -41.28 15.54
N ARG A 110 31.82 -41.43 15.94
CA ARG A 110 31.35 -42.58 16.72
C ARG A 110 31.52 -43.86 15.88
N HIS A 111 32.51 -44.68 16.18
CA HIS A 111 32.60 -46.04 15.63
C HIS A 111 31.48 -46.91 16.23
N PRO A 112 30.68 -47.62 15.41
CA PRO A 112 29.66 -48.51 15.94
C PRO A 112 30.31 -49.67 16.70
N LYS A 113 29.99 -49.83 17.99
CA LYS A 113 30.37 -51.02 18.76
C LYS A 113 29.72 -52.24 18.11
N LYS A 114 30.53 -53.23 17.72
CA LYS A 114 30.03 -54.56 17.34
C LYS A 114 29.18 -55.10 18.49
N ARG A 115 27.95 -55.54 18.17
CA ARG A 115 27.14 -56.31 19.10
C ARG A 115 27.79 -57.69 19.19
N ASP A 116 28.25 -58.07 20.36
CA ASP A 116 28.66 -59.45 20.61
C ASP A 116 27.39 -60.32 20.63
N GLU A 117 27.26 -61.19 19.63
CA GLU A 117 26.33 -62.31 19.64
C GLU A 117 26.91 -63.39 20.57
N THR A 118 26.32 -63.59 21.74
CA THR A 118 26.53 -64.80 22.53
C THR A 118 25.32 -65.71 22.41
N SER A 119 25.61 -66.96 22.01
CA SER A 119 24.75 -68.11 21.74
C SER A 119 23.86 -68.56 22.90
#